data_AF-A0A9W5L0T2-F1
#
_entry.id   AF-A0A9W5L0T2-F1
#
_cell.length_a   1.000
_cell.length_b   1.000
_cell.length_c   1.000
_cell.angle_alpha   90.00
_cell.angle_beta   90.00
_cell.angle_gamma   90.00
#
_symmetry.space_group_name_H-M   'P 1'
#
loop_
_entity.id
_entity.type
_entity.pdbx_description
1 polymer ?
#
loop_
_entity_poly.entity_id
_entity_poly.type
_entity_poly.pdbx_seq_one_letter_code
_entity_poly.pdbx_strand_id
1 'polypeptide(L)'
;MLYDVICEVQRNIFGVLFGLNKMYVHHPAFKWMPNNVERMTIKPEKLYERMAETLIGNPEKSVQELELLIEEVLQQVHTYAPGVNVDEQEKSIFYFVK
;
A
#
# COMPACT_ATOMS: atom_id res chain seq x y z
N MET A 1 2.14 -16.35 10.25
CA MET A 1 3.10 -16.24 9.13
C MET A 1 2.46 -15.54 7.93
N LEU A 2 1.60 -16.19 7.11
CA LEU A 2 1.01 -15.55 5.93
C LEU A 2 0.25 -14.24 6.22
N TYR A 3 -0.71 -14.30 7.16
CA TYR A 3 -1.49 -13.12 7.55
C TYR A 3 -0.65 -12.01 8.17
N ASP A 4 0.43 -12.36 8.87
CA ASP A 4 1.33 -11.37 9.46
C ASP A 4 2.04 -10.57 8.37
N VAL A 5 2.54 -11.27 7.34
CA VAL A 5 3.17 -10.66 6.16
C VAL A 5 2.17 -9.79 5.40
N ILE A 6 0.97 -10.30 5.10
CA ILE A 6 -0.07 -9.51 4.41
C ILE A 6 -0.36 -8.24 5.20
N CYS A 7 -0.64 -8.36 6.50
CA CYS A 7 -0.97 -7.20 7.33
C CYS A 7 0.21 -6.23 7.47
N GLU A 8 1.45 -6.72 7.46
CA GLU A 8 2.65 -5.89 7.46
C GLU A 8 2.79 -5.07 6.18
N VAL A 9 2.64 -5.70 5.02
CA VAL A 9 2.68 -5.02 3.73
C VAL A 9 1.57 -3.97 3.63
N GLN A 10 0.34 -4.31 4.04
CA GLN A 10 -0.75 -3.33 4.09
C GLN A 10 -0.40 -2.11 4.96
N ARG A 11 0.16 -2.33 6.16
CA ARG A 11 0.57 -1.23 7.06
C ARG A 11 1.65 -0.36 6.41
N ASN A 12 2.61 -0.95 5.71
CA ASN A 12 3.67 -0.21 5.02
C ASN A 12 3.09 0.65 3.89
N ILE A 13 2.21 0.08 3.06
CA ILE A 13 1.51 0.81 2.00
C ILE A 13 0.72 2.00 2.59
N PHE A 14 -0.06 1.75 3.66
CA PHE A 14 -0.79 2.82 4.34
C PHE A 14 0.13 3.88 4.92
N GLY A 15 1.28 3.50 5.50
CA GLY A 15 2.27 4.44 6.02
C GLY A 15 2.75 5.43 4.95
N VAL A 16 3.08 4.92 3.76
CA VAL A 16 3.48 5.77 2.61
C VAL A 16 2.33 6.68 2.19
N LEU A 17 1.13 6.12 2.02
CA LEU A 17 -0.04 6.91 1.62
C LEU A 17 -0.42 7.97 2.65
N PHE A 18 -0.28 7.69 3.94
CA PHE A 18 -0.46 8.68 5.00
C PHE A 18 0.55 9.82 4.87
N GLY A 19 1.82 9.51 4.58
CA GLY A 19 2.85 10.50 4.29
C GLY A 19 2.48 11.38 3.09
N LEU A 20 2.13 10.77 1.95
CA LEU A 20 1.74 11.47 0.73
C LEU A 20 0.53 12.39 0.93
N ASN A 21 -0.45 11.94 1.72
CA ASN A 21 -1.65 12.71 2.03
C ASN A 21 -1.50 13.65 3.24
N LYS A 22 -0.31 13.77 3.83
CA LYS A 22 -0.04 14.60 5.03
C LYS A 22 -0.97 14.26 6.20
N MET A 23 -1.33 12.98 6.33
CA MET A 23 -2.23 12.48 7.36
C MET A 23 -1.43 11.90 8.51
N TYR A 24 -1.43 12.56 9.67
CA TYR A 24 -0.89 11.96 10.89
C TYR A 24 -1.95 11.07 11.56
N VAL A 25 -1.85 9.75 11.38
CA VAL A 25 -2.82 8.78 11.89
C VAL A 25 -2.27 8.08 13.13
N HIS A 26 -2.82 8.40 14.29
CA HIS A 26 -2.38 7.84 15.58
C HIS A 26 -2.68 6.33 15.71
N HIS A 27 -3.75 5.85 15.08
CA HIS A 27 -4.20 4.45 15.17
C HIS A 27 -4.60 3.89 13.80
N PRO A 28 -3.64 3.38 13.00
CA PRO A 28 -3.90 2.79 11.69
C PRO A 28 -4.41 1.35 11.85
N ALA A 29 -5.54 1.17 12.54
CA ALA A 29 -6.20 -0.12 12.70
C ALA A 29 -7.18 -0.38 11.56
N PHE A 30 -7.38 -1.66 11.23
CA PHE A 30 -8.28 -2.11 10.16
C PHE A 30 -9.68 -1.45 10.22
N LYS A 31 -10.24 -1.31 11.42
CA LYS A 31 -11.54 -0.65 11.66
C LYS A 31 -11.64 0.75 11.04
N TRP A 32 -10.54 1.50 10.99
CA TRP A 32 -10.52 2.88 10.51
C TRP A 32 -10.08 3.00 9.06
N MET A 33 -9.73 1.89 8.40
CA MET A 33 -9.26 1.90 7.01
C MET A 33 -10.25 2.56 6.05
N PRO A 34 -11.57 2.24 6.03
CA PRO A 34 -12.50 2.91 5.12
C PRO A 34 -12.47 4.44 5.27
N ASN A 35 -12.61 4.93 6.51
CA ASN A 35 -12.61 6.36 6.82
C ASN A 35 -11.28 7.03 6.45
N ASN A 36 -10.15 6.34 6.66
CA ASN A 36 -8.84 6.86 6.30
C ASN A 36 -8.69 6.94 4.77
N VAL A 37 -9.10 5.91 4.05
CA VAL A 37 -9.05 5.87 2.58
C VAL A 37 -9.93 6.97 1.99
N GLU A 38 -11.15 7.18 2.49
CA GLU A 38 -12.04 8.25 2.01
C GLU A 38 -11.42 9.65 2.09
N ARG A 39 -10.60 9.90 3.13
CA ARG A 39 -9.92 11.18 3.35
C ARG A 39 -8.70 11.40 2.46
N MET A 40 -8.21 10.38 1.77
CA MET A 40 -7.05 10.48 0.87
C MET A 40 -7.44 11.03 -0.48
N THR A 41 -6.64 11.97 -0.98
CA THR A 41 -6.69 12.45 -2.36
C THR A 41 -5.74 11.66 -3.26
N ILE A 42 -4.57 11.27 -2.74
CA ILE A 42 -3.54 10.49 -3.46
C ILE A 42 -3.65 9.05 -2.98
N LYS A 43 -4.23 8.16 -3.79
CA LYS A 43 -4.39 6.73 -3.47
C LYS A 43 -4.67 5.89 -4.73
N PRO A 44 -4.34 4.59 -4.73
CA PRO A 44 -4.84 3.63 -5.70
C PRO A 44 -6.37 3.64 -5.84
N GLU A 45 -6.88 3.27 -7.01
CA GLU A 45 -8.31 3.07 -7.21
C GLU A 45 -8.80 1.87 -6.37
N LYS A 46 -9.99 2.01 -5.75
CA LYS A 46 -10.62 0.96 -4.91
C LYS A 46 -9.69 0.41 -3.82
N LEU A 47 -8.82 1.26 -3.28
CA LEU A 47 -7.80 0.87 -2.31
C LEU A 47 -8.36 0.07 -1.13
N TYR A 48 -9.49 0.48 -0.56
CA TYR A 48 -10.06 -0.21 0.59
C TYR A 48 -10.53 -1.62 0.22
N GLU A 49 -11.27 -1.76 -0.87
CA GLU A 49 -11.81 -3.03 -1.36
C GLU A 49 -10.66 -4.00 -1.66
N ARG A 50 -9.66 -3.54 -2.42
CA ARG A 50 -8.48 -4.35 -2.80
C ARG A 50 -7.73 -4.83 -1.56
N MET A 51 -7.49 -3.94 -0.59
CA MET A 51 -6.86 -4.31 0.68
C MET A 51 -7.70 -5.33 1.46
N ALA A 52 -9.01 -5.12 1.59
CA ALA A 52 -9.89 -6.05 2.29
C ALA A 52 -9.92 -7.44 1.63
N GLU A 53 -9.94 -7.49 0.29
CA GLU A 53 -9.91 -8.72 -0.49
C GLU A 53 -8.63 -9.52 -0.27
N THR A 54 -7.47 -8.88 -0.10
CA THR A 54 -6.21 -9.60 0.18
C THR A 54 -6.23 -10.41 1.49
N LEU A 55 -7.12 -10.07 2.44
CA LEU A 55 -7.27 -10.80 3.72
C LEU A 55 -8.21 -12.01 3.63
N ILE A 56 -9.13 -12.04 2.67
CA ILE A 56 -10.15 -13.10 2.56
C ILE A 56 -10.03 -13.91 1.27
N GLY A 57 -9.20 -13.46 0.33
CA GLY A 57 -8.96 -14.05 -0.96
C GLY A 57 -8.00 -15.26 -0.93
N ASN A 58 -7.70 -15.76 -2.13
CA ASN A 58 -6.70 -16.81 -2.30
C ASN A 58 -5.30 -16.24 -1.99
N PRO A 59 -4.45 -16.93 -1.20
CA PRO A 59 -3.14 -16.43 -0.79
C PRO A 59 -2.23 -15.95 -1.92
N GLU A 60 -2.13 -16.70 -3.03
CA GLU A 60 -1.25 -16.35 -4.15
C GLU A 60 -1.74 -15.07 -4.83
N LYS A 61 -3.06 -14.98 -5.05
CA LYS A 61 -3.69 -13.78 -5.60
C LYS A 61 -3.56 -12.59 -4.67
N SER A 62 -3.67 -12.80 -3.35
CA SER A 62 -3.49 -11.75 -2.36
C SER A 62 -2.08 -11.16 -2.39
N VAL A 63 -1.05 -12.00 -2.56
CA VAL A 63 0.33 -11.53 -2.68
C VAL A 63 0.52 -10.73 -3.97
N GLN A 64 0.05 -11.25 -5.10
CA GLN A 64 0.10 -10.54 -6.39
C GLN A 64 -0.60 -9.18 -6.33
N GLU A 65 -1.76 -9.12 -5.68
CA GLU A 65 -2.51 -7.88 -5.51
C GLU A 65 -1.75 -6.85 -4.67
N LEU A 66 -1.04 -7.30 -3.62
CA LEU A 66 -0.18 -6.42 -2.82
C LEU A 66 1.02 -5.90 -3.61
N GLU A 67 1.62 -6.71 -4.48
CA GLU A 67 2.71 -6.30 -5.36
C GLU A 67 2.24 -5.20 -6.33
N LEU A 68 1.07 -5.37 -6.95
CA LEU A 68 0.46 -4.35 -7.82
C LEU A 68 0.20 -3.05 -7.05
N LEU A 69 -0.35 -3.14 -5.83
CA LEU A 69 -0.57 -1.97 -4.99
C LEU A 69 0.73 -1.24 -4.62
N ILE A 70 1.82 -1.98 -4.39
CA ILE A 70 3.14 -1.38 -4.12
C ILE A 70 3.62 -0.58 -5.34
N GLU A 71 3.54 -1.15 -6.54
CA GLU A 71 3.93 -0.48 -7.78
C GLU A 71 3.13 0.80 -8.02
N GLU A 72 1.80 0.74 -7.85
CA GLU A 72 0.93 1.91 -7.96
C GLU A 72 1.30 3.01 -6.94
N VAL A 73 1.61 2.64 -5.69
CA VAL A 73 2.02 3.61 -4.67
C VAL A 73 3.39 4.20 -4.97
N LEU A 74 4.34 3.44 -5.50
CA LEU A 74 5.63 3.99 -5.96
C LEU A 74 5.45 5.02 -7.06
N GLN A 75 4.59 4.75 -8.04
CA GLN A 75 4.25 5.73 -9.08
C GLN A 75 3.67 7.02 -8.48
N GLN A 76 2.85 6.91 -7.42
CA GLN A 76 2.36 8.07 -6.68
C GLN A 76 3.47 8.82 -5.95
N VAL A 77 4.44 8.13 -5.36
CA VAL A 77 5.62 8.77 -4.74
C VAL A 77 6.41 9.57 -5.77
N HIS A 78 6.71 8.99 -6.93
CA HIS A 78 7.41 9.71 -8.02
C HIS A 78 6.66 10.95 -8.47
N THR A 79 5.34 10.86 -8.57
CA THR A 79 4.48 11.94 -9.06
C THR A 79 4.35 13.07 -8.04
N TYR A 80 4.10 12.73 -6.77
CA TYR A 80 3.67 13.70 -5.76
C TYR A 80 4.74 14.04 -4.71
N ALA A 81 5.83 13.28 -4.66
CA ALA A 81 6.97 13.49 -3.76
C ALA A 81 8.33 13.23 -4.45
N PRO A 82 8.63 13.92 -5.58
CA PRO A 82 9.84 13.66 -6.39
C PRO A 82 11.17 13.92 -5.65
N GLY A 83 11.14 14.57 -4.49
CA GLY A 83 12.33 14.75 -3.63
C GLY A 83 12.68 13.53 -2.77
N VAL A 84 11.83 12.50 -2.74
CA VAL A 84 12.08 11.24 -2.03
C VAL A 84 12.76 10.28 -3.01
N ASN A 85 14.01 9.91 -2.73
CA ASN A 85 14.70 8.90 -3.52
C ASN A 85 14.20 7.50 -3.13
N VAL A 86 13.65 6.77 -4.09
CA VAL A 86 13.16 5.39 -3.94
C VAL A 86 13.83 4.41 -4.91
N ASP A 87 14.93 4.79 -5.55
CA ASP A 87 15.59 4.04 -6.63
C ASP A 87 16.05 2.64 -6.19
N GLU A 88 16.46 2.49 -4.92
CA GLU A 88 16.87 1.20 -4.37
C GLU A 88 15.66 0.31 -4.06
N GLN A 89 14.58 0.90 -3.56
CA GLN A 89 13.35 0.18 -3.23
C GLN A 89 12.71 -0.36 -4.51
N GLU A 90 12.69 0.41 -5.61
CA GLU A 90 12.20 -0.06 -6.90
C GLU A 90 12.95 -1.29 -7.42
N LYS A 91 14.29 -1.26 -7.35
CA LYS A 91 15.12 -2.41 -7.77
C LYS A 91 14.78 -3.68 -7.01
N SER A 92 14.43 -3.56 -5.73
CA SER A 92 14.07 -4.71 -4.89
C SER A 92 12.73 -5.34 -5.27
N ILE A 93 11.77 -4.54 -5.74
CA ILE A 93 10.43 -5.01 -6.13
C ILE A 93 10.48 -5.74 -7.47
N PHE A 94 11.15 -5.17 -8.47
CA PHE A 94 11.28 -5.77 -9.79
C PHE A 94 12.15 -7.05 -9.83
N TYR A 95 12.81 -7.41 -8.74
CA TYR A 95 13.58 -8.66 -8.65
C TYR A 95 12.69 -9.89 -8.44
N PHE A 96 11.47 -9.72 -7.92
CA PHE A 96 10.54 -10.82 -7.63
C PHE A 96 9.46 -11.03 -8.69
N VAL A 97 9.27 -10.08 -9.61
CA VAL A 97 8.24 -10.10 -10.67
C VAL A 97 8.77 -10.72 -11.99
N LYS A 98 9.84 -11.52 -11.95
CA LYS A 98 10.40 -12.24 -13.11
C LYS A 98 10.14 -13.73 -13.09
#